data_AF-A0A564T216-F1
#
_entry.id   AF-A0A564T216-F1
#
_cell.length_a   1.000
_cell.length_b   1.000
_cell.length_c   1.000
_cell.angle_alpha   90.00
_cell.angle_beta   90.00
_cell.angle_gamma   90.00
#
_symmetry.space_group_name_H-M   'P 1'
#
loop_
_entity.id
_entity.type
_entity.pdbx_description
1 polymer ?
#
loop_
_entity_poly.entity_id
_entity_poly.type
_entity_poly.pdbx_seq_one_letter_code
_entity_poly.pdbx_strand_id
1 'polypeptide(L)'
;MFKIKRRTNKIIRGALFLLALLFSFHITVKQVIHAKTIPNVITSMKVTDSDGNPLQGDLKKWQDFKISATFSLPNNTVAAGDTTTIDFPKQLVYNSPNKSFNIVSSQGDIVAVANIDATNKKIVLTYTDYVEKHSDIKGTFDFHVRFDHREHKVNGKVDLEFKIDGKITNAGKPGFVGAGEAEKFAIVKGGWPLTNDPERLGYDVAINRTQETFKNAVIEDEFVGNGVIEADSVKIIKGYGFIIRQLPNGNCNKQKM
;
A
#
# COMPACT_ATOMS: atom_id res chain seq x y z
N MET A 1 65.77 -62.46 29.18
CA MET A 1 64.61 -61.63 29.58
C MET A 1 65.03 -60.16 29.55
N PHE A 2 64.64 -59.39 28.53
CA PHE A 2 64.95 -57.95 28.44
C PHE A 2 63.69 -57.17 28.04
N LYS A 3 63.30 -56.20 28.89
CA LYS A 3 62.06 -55.41 28.78
C LYS A 3 62.19 -54.34 27.68
N ILE A 4 61.20 -54.30 26.77
CA ILE A 4 61.03 -53.22 25.79
C ILE A 4 60.32 -52.03 26.46
N LYS A 5 60.97 -50.86 26.45
CA LYS A 5 60.39 -49.59 26.94
C LYS A 5 59.77 -48.84 25.77
N ARG A 6 58.44 -48.80 25.67
CA ARG A 6 57.72 -47.96 24.69
C ARG A 6 57.91 -46.48 25.06
N ARG A 7 58.60 -45.72 24.20
CA ARG A 7 58.57 -44.25 24.25
C ARG A 7 57.31 -43.76 23.54
N THR A 8 56.46 -43.09 24.29
CA THR A 8 55.23 -42.48 23.81
C THR A 8 55.58 -41.22 23.00
N ASN A 9 55.43 -41.27 21.68
CA ASN A 9 55.65 -40.13 20.78
C ASN A 9 54.49 -39.13 20.92
N LYS A 10 54.57 -38.28 21.95
CA LYS A 10 53.60 -37.19 22.20
C LYS A 10 53.50 -36.18 21.04
N ILE A 11 54.52 -36.11 20.18
CA ILE A 11 54.61 -35.14 19.07
C ILE A 11 53.65 -35.49 17.92
N ILE A 12 53.39 -36.78 17.67
CA ILE A 12 52.55 -37.22 16.53
C ILE A 12 51.06 -36.99 16.80
N ARG A 13 50.63 -36.98 18.08
CA ARG A 13 49.24 -36.70 18.47
C ARG A 13 48.86 -35.21 18.39
N GLY A 14 49.81 -34.29 18.55
CA GLY A 14 49.57 -32.86 18.40
C GLY A 14 49.40 -32.43 16.94
N ALA A 15 50.19 -33.01 16.04
CA ALA A 15 50.16 -32.67 14.61
C ALA A 15 48.87 -33.14 13.90
N LEU A 16 48.30 -34.29 14.27
CA LEU A 16 47.02 -34.75 13.71
C LEU A 16 45.81 -33.93 14.20
N PHE A 17 45.88 -33.35 15.40
CA PHE A 17 44.82 -32.49 15.92
C PHE A 17 44.82 -31.11 15.23
N LEU A 18 45.98 -30.57 14.87
CA LEU A 18 46.08 -29.31 14.11
C LEU A 18 45.61 -29.45 12.66
N LEU A 19 45.79 -30.61 12.02
CA LEU A 19 45.37 -30.81 10.63
C LEU A 19 43.83 -31.01 10.50
N ALA A 20 43.18 -31.57 11.52
CA ALA A 20 41.72 -31.70 11.56
C ALA A 20 40.99 -30.37 11.85
N LEU A 21 41.67 -29.39 12.46
CA LEU A 21 41.14 -28.04 12.70
C LEU A 21 41.15 -27.14 11.45
N LEU A 22 41.85 -27.52 10.38
CA LEU A 22 41.95 -26.74 9.14
C LEU A 22 40.81 -27.02 8.13
N PHE A 23 39.91 -27.96 8.41
CA PHE A 23 38.83 -28.36 7.46
C PHE A 23 37.40 -27.98 7.87
N SER A 24 37.21 -27.18 8.93
CA SER A 24 35.87 -26.82 9.44
C SER A 24 35.67 -25.30 9.56
N PHE A 25 36.04 -24.56 8.53
CA PHE A 25 35.62 -23.17 8.36
C PHE A 25 34.88 -23.03 7.03
N HIS A 26 33.66 -23.60 6.97
CA HIS A 26 32.70 -23.22 5.95
C HIS A 26 32.18 -21.83 6.34
N ILE A 27 32.87 -20.78 5.88
CA ILE A 27 32.32 -19.43 5.94
C ILE A 27 31.08 -19.44 5.05
N THR A 28 29.90 -19.55 5.66
CA THR A 28 28.66 -19.22 4.96
C THR A 28 28.66 -17.70 4.80
N VAL A 29 29.29 -17.23 3.73
CA VAL A 29 29.13 -15.85 3.28
C VAL A 29 27.65 -15.72 2.94
N LYS A 30 26.86 -15.12 3.82
CA LYS A 30 25.56 -14.58 3.41
C LYS A 30 25.89 -13.52 2.38
N GLN A 31 25.84 -13.88 1.11
CA GLN A 31 25.84 -12.91 0.02
C GLN A 31 24.76 -11.90 0.38
N VAL A 32 25.16 -10.66 0.63
CA VAL A 32 24.23 -9.54 0.65
C VAL A 32 23.82 -9.38 -0.81
N ILE A 33 22.81 -10.16 -1.22
CA ILE A 33 22.18 -9.98 -2.53
C ILE A 33 21.52 -8.61 -2.43
N HIS A 34 22.16 -7.60 -3.03
CA HIS A 34 21.50 -6.33 -3.24
C HIS A 34 20.35 -6.61 -4.20
N ALA A 35 19.14 -6.65 -3.65
CA ALA A 35 17.90 -6.62 -4.42
C ALA A 35 17.99 -5.51 -5.46
N LYS A 36 17.92 -5.87 -6.74
CA LYS A 36 17.94 -4.89 -7.83
C LYS A 36 16.51 -4.62 -8.31
N THR A 37 16.34 -3.50 -8.98
CA THR A 37 15.08 -3.18 -9.65
C THR A 37 15.05 -3.82 -11.05
N ILE A 38 13.96 -4.51 -11.38
CA ILE A 38 13.74 -5.20 -12.66
C ILE A 38 12.80 -4.36 -13.52
N PRO A 39 13.32 -3.66 -14.54
CA PRO A 39 12.52 -2.80 -15.40
C PRO A 39 11.70 -3.61 -16.42
N ASN A 40 10.69 -2.96 -17.00
CA ASN A 40 9.89 -3.48 -18.13
C ASN A 40 9.15 -4.80 -17.86
N VAL A 41 8.86 -5.14 -16.60
CA VAL A 41 8.11 -6.35 -16.24
C VAL A 41 6.63 -6.24 -16.59
N ILE A 42 6.02 -5.07 -16.36
CA ILE A 42 4.61 -4.83 -16.67
C ILE A 42 4.48 -4.54 -18.17
N THR A 43 3.78 -5.42 -18.88
CA THR A 43 3.64 -5.37 -20.34
C THR A 43 2.38 -4.62 -20.78
N SER A 44 1.33 -4.63 -19.96
CA SER A 44 0.11 -3.87 -20.21
C SER A 44 -0.66 -3.62 -18.92
N MET A 45 -1.46 -2.56 -18.91
CA MET A 45 -2.42 -2.27 -17.85
C MET A 45 -3.77 -1.92 -18.46
N LYS A 46 -4.86 -2.26 -17.77
CA LYS A 46 -6.21 -1.90 -18.19
C LYS A 46 -7.10 -1.57 -16.99
N VAL A 47 -8.12 -0.78 -17.26
CA VAL A 47 -9.17 -0.41 -16.31
C VAL A 47 -10.45 -1.19 -16.60
N THR A 48 -11.10 -1.68 -15.56
CA THR A 48 -12.44 -2.29 -15.60
C THR A 48 -13.25 -1.80 -14.40
N ASP A 49 -14.53 -2.18 -14.31
CA ASP A 49 -15.24 -2.07 -13.04
C ASP A 49 -14.62 -3.00 -11.97
N SER A 50 -15.13 -2.93 -10.74
CA SER A 50 -14.62 -3.76 -9.64
C SER A 50 -14.78 -5.26 -9.88
N ASP A 51 -15.76 -5.70 -10.68
CA ASP A 51 -16.00 -7.11 -10.98
C ASP A 51 -15.16 -7.61 -12.17
N GLY A 52 -14.49 -6.71 -12.89
CA GLY A 52 -13.67 -7.04 -14.06
C GLY A 52 -14.37 -6.86 -15.41
N ASN A 53 -15.58 -6.32 -15.43
CA ASN A 53 -16.31 -6.05 -16.66
C ASN A 53 -15.94 -4.69 -17.27
N PRO A 54 -16.22 -4.48 -18.57
CA PRO A 54 -16.07 -3.16 -19.19
C PRO A 54 -16.90 -2.11 -18.45
N LEU A 55 -16.32 -0.92 -18.26
CA LEU A 55 -17.03 0.21 -17.66
C LEU A 55 -18.28 0.57 -18.48
N GLN A 56 -19.43 0.65 -17.81
CA GLN A 56 -20.71 1.01 -18.42
C GLN A 56 -20.99 2.52 -18.44
N GLY A 57 -20.04 3.34 -17.98
CA GLY A 57 -20.17 4.79 -17.91
C GLY A 57 -19.05 5.43 -17.09
N ASP A 58 -19.22 6.72 -16.80
CA ASP A 58 -18.26 7.50 -16.02
C ASP A 58 -18.26 7.06 -14.54
N LEU A 59 -17.05 6.99 -13.98
CA LEU A 59 -16.84 6.58 -12.59
C LEU A 59 -17.23 7.70 -11.63
N LYS A 60 -17.90 7.33 -10.53
CA LYS A 60 -18.31 8.26 -9.47
C LYS A 60 -17.19 8.54 -8.47
N LYS A 61 -17.29 9.67 -7.76
CA LYS A 61 -16.35 10.13 -6.70
C LYS A 61 -15.89 9.06 -5.70
N TRP A 62 -16.80 8.16 -5.33
CA TRP A 62 -16.59 7.15 -4.30
C TRP A 62 -16.58 5.72 -4.84
N GLN A 63 -16.60 5.57 -6.17
CA GLN A 63 -16.66 4.29 -6.83
C GLN A 63 -15.25 3.74 -6.99
N ASP A 64 -15.01 2.58 -6.37
CA ASP A 64 -13.82 1.79 -6.62
C ASP A 64 -13.92 1.09 -7.98
N PHE A 65 -12.79 0.98 -8.64
CA PHE A 65 -12.63 0.29 -9.91
C PHE A 65 -11.30 -0.45 -9.93
N LYS A 66 -11.16 -1.38 -10.88
CA LYS A 66 -10.05 -2.32 -10.90
C LYS A 66 -9.02 -1.94 -11.96
N ILE A 67 -7.76 -2.04 -11.57
CA ILE A 67 -6.62 -2.00 -12.47
C ILE A 67 -6.08 -3.42 -12.58
N SER A 68 -6.02 -3.94 -13.80
CA SER A 68 -5.36 -5.21 -14.11
C SER A 68 -4.02 -4.94 -14.78
N ALA A 69 -2.94 -5.48 -14.22
CA ALA A 69 -1.59 -5.39 -14.77
C ALA A 69 -1.12 -6.76 -15.27
N THR A 70 -0.80 -6.85 -16.56
CA THR A 70 -0.18 -8.05 -17.15
C THR A 70 1.33 -7.93 -17.01
N PHE A 71 1.99 -9.00 -16.60
CA PHE A 71 3.44 -9.03 -16.41
C PHE A 71 4.09 -10.21 -17.11
N SER A 72 5.38 -10.06 -17.43
CA SER A 72 6.26 -11.12 -17.92
C SER A 72 7.66 -10.88 -17.35
N LEU A 73 8.22 -11.88 -16.68
CA LEU A 73 9.59 -11.81 -16.16
C LEU A 73 10.59 -12.32 -17.19
N PRO A 74 11.76 -11.68 -17.32
CA PRO A 74 12.85 -12.22 -18.13
C PRO A 74 13.46 -13.46 -17.45
N ASN A 75 13.63 -14.53 -18.23
CA ASN A 75 14.17 -15.80 -17.72
C ASN A 75 15.61 -15.64 -17.20
N ASN A 76 15.95 -16.38 -16.13
CA ASN A 76 17.30 -16.52 -15.58
C ASN A 76 18.01 -15.21 -15.18
N THR A 77 17.28 -14.11 -15.03
CA THR A 77 17.87 -12.79 -14.69
C THR A 77 17.26 -12.14 -13.45
N VAL A 78 16.13 -12.64 -12.97
CA VAL A 78 15.45 -12.18 -11.76
C VAL A 78 15.78 -13.15 -10.62
N ALA A 79 16.09 -12.61 -9.44
CA ALA A 79 16.41 -13.38 -8.24
C ALA A 79 15.45 -13.06 -7.10
N ALA A 80 15.44 -13.92 -6.08
CA ALA A 80 14.67 -13.66 -4.86
C ALA A 80 15.10 -12.33 -4.21
N GLY A 81 14.13 -11.52 -3.81
CA GLY A 81 14.34 -10.19 -3.23
C GLY A 81 14.43 -9.06 -4.24
N ASP A 82 14.65 -9.34 -5.53
CA ASP A 82 14.56 -8.32 -6.58
C ASP A 82 13.16 -7.67 -6.60
N THR A 83 13.08 -6.46 -7.15
CA THR A 83 11.86 -5.65 -7.07
C THR A 83 11.43 -5.04 -8.39
N THR A 84 10.13 -4.75 -8.52
CA THR A 84 9.60 -3.84 -9.55
C THR A 84 8.73 -2.81 -8.85
N THR A 85 8.93 -1.54 -9.21
CA THR A 85 8.18 -0.43 -8.62
C THR A 85 7.16 0.13 -9.59
N ILE A 86 5.94 0.36 -9.11
CA ILE A 86 4.83 0.93 -9.87
C ILE A 86 4.35 2.17 -9.12
N ASP A 87 4.58 3.35 -9.69
CA ASP A 87 3.97 4.58 -9.21
C ASP A 87 2.63 4.78 -9.94
N PHE A 88 1.55 4.98 -9.19
CA PHE A 88 0.25 5.24 -9.78
C PHE A 88 -0.07 6.75 -9.83
N PRO A 89 -0.84 7.22 -10.82
CA PRO A 89 -1.03 8.65 -11.07
C PRO A 89 -1.68 9.37 -9.89
N LYS A 90 -1.38 10.67 -9.72
CA LYS A 90 -1.88 11.48 -8.59
C LYS A 90 -3.41 11.52 -8.50
N GLN A 91 -4.08 11.33 -9.63
CA GLN A 91 -5.53 11.29 -9.77
C GLN A 91 -6.16 10.08 -9.08
N LEU A 92 -5.38 9.09 -8.63
CA LEU A 92 -5.88 7.88 -8.00
C LEU A 92 -5.50 7.79 -6.53
N VAL A 93 -6.31 7.09 -5.76
CA VAL A 93 -6.01 6.73 -4.37
C VAL A 93 -6.33 5.26 -4.14
N TYR A 94 -5.44 4.58 -3.40
CA TYR A 94 -5.68 3.23 -2.92
C TYR A 94 -6.46 3.28 -1.60
N ASN A 95 -7.72 2.82 -1.63
CA ASN A 95 -8.68 3.01 -0.53
C ASN A 95 -8.97 1.74 0.30
N SER A 96 -8.19 0.68 0.15
CA SER A 96 -8.31 -0.52 1.00
C SER A 96 -7.42 -0.43 2.25
N PRO A 97 -7.84 -0.98 3.40
CA PRO A 97 -7.01 -1.08 4.61
C PRO A 97 -5.84 -2.06 4.42
N ASN A 98 -6.01 -3.10 3.60
CA ASN A 98 -4.96 -4.08 3.31
C ASN A 98 -3.91 -3.43 2.42
N LYS A 99 -2.68 -3.29 2.93
CA LYS A 99 -1.57 -2.65 2.20
C LYS A 99 -0.58 -3.66 1.61
N SER A 100 -0.91 -4.94 1.61
CA SER A 100 -0.13 -5.95 0.90
C SER A 100 -1.02 -7.05 0.34
N PHE A 101 -0.55 -7.72 -0.72
CA PHE A 101 -1.17 -8.90 -1.30
C PHE A 101 -0.13 -9.76 -2.02
N ASN A 102 -0.43 -11.05 -2.22
CA ASN A 102 0.45 -11.98 -2.92
C ASN A 102 0.04 -12.09 -4.40
N ILE A 103 1.02 -12.12 -5.29
CA ILE A 103 0.86 -12.58 -6.66
C ILE A 103 1.20 -14.07 -6.68
N VAL A 104 0.24 -14.91 -7.05
CA VAL A 104 0.35 -16.37 -6.97
C VAL A 104 0.35 -17.02 -8.36
N SER A 105 1.04 -18.15 -8.49
CA SER A 105 1.00 -19.02 -9.66
C SER A 105 -0.36 -19.73 -9.76
N SER A 106 -0.60 -20.41 -10.88
CA SER A 106 -1.78 -21.29 -11.03
C SER A 106 -1.84 -22.43 -10.01
N GLN A 107 -0.70 -22.77 -9.40
CA GLN A 107 -0.54 -23.82 -8.39
C GLN A 107 -0.65 -23.28 -6.96
N GLY A 108 -0.76 -21.95 -6.80
CA GLY A 108 -0.87 -21.28 -5.50
C GLY A 108 0.47 -20.85 -4.89
N ASP A 109 1.59 -21.07 -5.58
CA ASP A 109 2.91 -20.62 -5.11
C ASP A 109 3.03 -19.10 -5.22
N ILE A 110 3.61 -18.46 -4.22
CA ILE A 110 3.79 -17.00 -4.23
C ILE A 110 4.95 -16.65 -5.16
N VAL A 111 4.66 -15.93 -6.24
CA VAL A 111 5.64 -15.41 -7.20
C VAL A 111 6.27 -14.11 -6.70
N ALA A 112 5.45 -13.24 -6.11
CA ALA A 112 5.89 -11.98 -5.54
C ALA A 112 4.93 -11.50 -4.44
N VAL A 113 5.44 -10.70 -3.52
CA VAL A 113 4.65 -9.97 -2.53
C VAL A 113 4.57 -8.51 -2.96
N ALA A 114 3.35 -8.00 -3.14
CA ALA A 114 3.10 -6.60 -3.44
C ALA A 114 2.86 -5.83 -2.14
N ASN A 115 3.63 -4.76 -1.91
CA ASN A 115 3.42 -3.82 -0.81
C ASN A 115 2.99 -2.45 -1.36
N ILE A 116 1.98 -1.84 -0.74
CA ILE A 116 1.37 -0.60 -1.19
C ILE A 116 1.67 0.51 -0.19
N ASP A 117 2.42 1.50 -0.64
CA ASP A 117 2.56 2.78 0.01
C ASP A 117 1.53 3.75 -0.58
N ALA A 118 0.35 3.78 0.04
CA ALA A 118 -0.75 4.64 -0.41
C ALA A 118 -0.45 6.13 -0.25
N THR A 119 0.45 6.50 0.67
CA THR A 119 0.86 7.89 0.91
C THR A 119 1.75 8.39 -0.22
N ASN A 120 2.76 7.59 -0.58
CA ASN A 120 3.69 7.91 -1.66
C ASN A 120 3.21 7.43 -3.05
N LYS A 121 1.97 6.93 -3.13
CA LYS A 121 1.31 6.42 -4.36
C LYS A 121 2.15 5.40 -5.13
N LYS A 122 2.72 4.44 -4.39
CA LYS A 122 3.70 3.47 -4.89
C LYS A 122 3.30 2.04 -4.52
N ILE A 123 3.48 1.10 -5.45
CA ILE A 123 3.44 -0.34 -5.22
C ILE A 123 4.84 -0.89 -5.46
N VAL A 124 5.34 -1.72 -4.54
CA VAL A 124 6.61 -2.42 -4.67
C VAL A 124 6.32 -3.91 -4.70
N LEU A 125 6.62 -4.55 -5.83
CA LEU A 125 6.61 -5.99 -5.97
C LEU A 125 7.98 -6.51 -5.52
N THR A 126 8.02 -7.49 -4.63
CA THR A 126 9.24 -8.19 -4.20
C THR A 126 9.14 -9.65 -4.60
N TYR A 127 10.05 -10.11 -5.45
CA TYR A 127 10.04 -11.49 -5.97
C TYR A 127 10.50 -12.50 -4.91
N THR A 128 9.88 -13.67 -4.91
CA THR A 128 10.27 -14.80 -4.05
C THR A 128 11.30 -15.68 -4.76
N ASP A 129 11.73 -16.76 -4.12
CA ASP A 129 12.57 -17.80 -4.74
C ASP A 129 11.86 -18.60 -5.86
N TYR A 130 10.56 -18.38 -6.06
CA TYR A 130 9.81 -18.98 -7.18
C TYR A 130 10.43 -18.63 -8.53
N VAL A 131 10.95 -17.39 -8.67
CA VAL A 131 11.48 -16.88 -9.95
C VAL A 131 12.80 -17.51 -10.39
N GLU A 132 13.52 -18.12 -9.45
CA GLU A 132 14.79 -18.82 -9.71
C GLU A 132 14.57 -20.28 -10.10
N LYS A 133 13.40 -20.84 -9.76
CA LYS A 133 13.03 -22.25 -9.98
C LYS A 133 12.20 -22.45 -11.24
N HIS A 134 11.73 -21.37 -11.86
CA HIS A 134 10.82 -21.40 -12.99
C HIS A 134 11.26 -20.45 -14.09
N SER A 135 10.79 -20.69 -15.31
CA SER A 135 10.96 -19.83 -16.48
C SER A 135 9.59 -19.53 -17.09
N ASP A 136 9.56 -18.59 -18.01
CA ASP A 136 8.36 -18.13 -18.74
C ASP A 136 7.25 -17.63 -17.79
N ILE A 137 7.68 -17.02 -16.70
CA ILE A 137 6.79 -16.53 -15.63
C ILE A 137 6.05 -15.30 -16.15
N LYS A 138 4.76 -15.48 -16.39
CA LYS A 138 3.83 -14.46 -16.87
C LYS A 138 2.49 -14.60 -16.18
N GLY A 139 1.76 -13.50 -16.09
CA GLY A 139 0.44 -13.52 -15.48
C GLY A 139 -0.19 -12.15 -15.40
N THR A 140 -1.26 -12.08 -14.62
CA THR A 140 -1.98 -10.84 -14.34
C THR A 140 -2.19 -10.73 -12.84
N PHE A 141 -2.10 -9.51 -12.31
CA PHE A 141 -2.58 -9.20 -10.97
C PHE A 141 -3.47 -7.96 -11.01
N ASP A 142 -4.38 -7.90 -10.05
CA ASP A 142 -5.39 -6.87 -9.96
C ASP A 142 -5.23 -6.08 -8.66
N PHE A 143 -5.54 -4.78 -8.70
CA PHE A 143 -5.71 -3.97 -7.50
C PHE A 143 -6.80 -2.92 -7.71
N HIS A 144 -7.46 -2.56 -6.61
CA HIS A 144 -8.60 -1.63 -6.64
C HIS A 144 -8.18 -0.25 -6.18
N VAL A 145 -8.67 0.75 -6.90
CA VAL A 145 -8.43 2.17 -6.67
C VAL A 145 -9.70 2.94 -6.92
N ARG A 146 -9.71 4.20 -6.52
CA ARG A 146 -10.71 5.17 -6.97
C ARG A 146 -10.05 6.48 -7.35
N PHE A 147 -10.80 7.37 -7.96
CA PHE A 147 -10.34 8.74 -8.17
C PHE A 147 -10.11 9.45 -6.84
N ASP A 148 -8.93 10.04 -6.68
CA ASP A 148 -8.62 10.97 -5.60
C ASP A 148 -9.27 12.31 -5.92
N HIS A 149 -10.56 12.42 -5.63
CA HIS A 149 -11.38 13.60 -5.89
C HIS A 149 -10.94 14.86 -5.12
N ARG A 150 -9.94 14.76 -4.23
CA ARG A 150 -9.28 15.90 -3.61
C ARG A 150 -8.24 16.51 -4.55
N GLU A 151 -7.51 15.66 -5.25
CA GLU A 151 -6.48 16.02 -6.24
C GLU A 151 -7.05 16.25 -7.64
N HIS A 152 -8.11 15.52 -8.00
CA HIS A 152 -8.74 15.59 -9.31
C HIS A 152 -10.25 15.85 -9.19
N LYS A 153 -10.65 17.12 -9.33
CA LYS A 153 -12.04 17.56 -9.07
C LYS A 153 -12.93 17.66 -10.31
N VAL A 154 -12.33 17.67 -11.49
CA VAL A 154 -12.98 18.06 -12.76
C VAL A 154 -13.66 16.86 -13.42
N ASN A 155 -14.81 17.07 -14.06
CA ASN A 155 -15.46 16.07 -14.90
C ASN A 155 -14.68 15.89 -16.22
N GLY A 156 -14.45 14.64 -16.62
CA GLY A 156 -13.97 14.32 -17.95
C GLY A 156 -13.25 12.98 -18.03
N LYS A 157 -12.68 12.68 -19.20
CA LYS A 157 -11.80 11.53 -19.37
C LYS A 157 -10.44 11.81 -18.75
N VAL A 158 -9.91 10.85 -17.99
CA VAL A 158 -8.65 11.00 -17.27
C VAL A 158 -7.64 9.99 -17.77
N ASP A 159 -6.53 10.47 -18.34
CA ASP A 159 -5.39 9.63 -18.68
C ASP A 159 -4.77 9.02 -17.42
N LEU A 160 -4.80 7.68 -17.33
CA LEU A 160 -4.20 6.95 -16.22
C LEU A 160 -2.81 6.45 -16.61
N GLU A 161 -1.82 7.31 -16.36
CA GLU A 161 -0.40 7.05 -16.62
C GLU A 161 0.29 6.52 -15.36
N PHE A 162 0.61 5.23 -15.37
CA PHE A 162 1.44 4.60 -14.34
C PHE A 162 2.90 4.71 -14.74
N LYS A 163 3.81 4.82 -13.76
CA LYS A 163 5.26 4.75 -14.01
C LYS A 163 5.78 3.43 -13.45
N ILE A 164 6.21 2.54 -14.33
CA ILE A 164 6.91 1.31 -13.94
C ILE A 164 8.41 1.56 -14.09
N ASP A 165 9.11 1.62 -12.97
CA ASP A 165 10.55 1.93 -12.91
C ASP A 165 10.92 3.17 -13.73
N GLY A 166 10.08 4.21 -13.66
CA GLY A 166 10.26 5.48 -14.36
C GLY A 166 9.69 5.55 -15.78
N LYS A 167 9.31 4.42 -16.40
CA LYS A 167 8.68 4.39 -17.73
C LYS A 167 7.16 4.48 -17.66
N ILE A 168 6.56 5.31 -18.50
CA ILE A 168 5.10 5.50 -18.55
C ILE A 168 4.42 4.30 -19.23
N THR A 169 3.37 3.78 -18.58
CA THR A 169 2.43 2.80 -19.10
C THR A 169 1.01 3.30 -18.88
N ASN A 170 0.22 3.42 -19.95
CA ASN A 170 -1.15 3.91 -19.90
C ASN A 170 -2.11 2.75 -19.62
N ALA A 171 -3.03 2.92 -18.65
CA ALA A 171 -4.04 1.93 -18.28
C ALA A 171 -5.43 2.22 -18.88
N GLY A 172 -5.56 3.29 -19.66
CA GLY A 172 -6.80 3.75 -20.29
C GLY A 172 -7.16 5.19 -19.91
N LYS A 173 -8.30 5.63 -20.46
CA LYS A 173 -8.88 6.96 -20.22
C LYS A 173 -10.32 6.88 -19.69
N PRO A 174 -10.56 6.29 -18.52
CA PRO A 174 -11.91 6.22 -17.96
C PRO A 174 -12.48 7.63 -17.74
N GLY A 175 -13.79 7.75 -17.90
CA GLY A 175 -14.52 8.97 -17.55
C GLY A 175 -14.67 9.09 -16.05
N PHE A 176 -14.64 10.33 -15.55
CA PHE A 176 -14.89 10.69 -14.17
C PHE A 176 -15.96 11.77 -14.11
N VAL A 177 -17.00 11.56 -13.30
CA VAL A 177 -18.10 12.53 -13.17
C VAL A 177 -17.70 13.86 -12.50
N GLY A 178 -16.48 13.94 -11.97
CA GLY A 178 -16.01 15.06 -11.15
C GLY A 178 -16.28 14.86 -9.67
N ALA A 179 -15.71 15.74 -8.83
CA ALA A 179 -15.97 15.74 -7.40
C ALA A 179 -17.40 16.21 -7.06
N GLY A 180 -18.05 16.87 -8.03
CA GLY A 180 -19.24 17.70 -7.83
C GLY A 180 -18.91 19.01 -7.13
N GLU A 181 -19.89 19.89 -7.01
CA GLU A 181 -19.80 20.99 -6.06
C GLU A 181 -19.94 20.45 -4.64
N ALA A 182 -19.25 21.08 -3.69
CA ALA A 182 -19.51 20.79 -2.29
C ALA A 182 -20.90 21.31 -1.95
N GLU A 183 -21.84 20.39 -1.66
CA GLU A 183 -23.15 20.79 -1.14
C GLU A 183 -22.96 21.62 0.14
N LYS A 184 -23.59 22.79 0.14
CA LYS A 184 -23.54 23.73 1.25
C LYS A 184 -24.74 23.46 2.16
N PHE A 185 -24.46 23.12 3.41
CA PHE A 185 -25.47 22.90 4.43
C PHE A 185 -25.32 23.94 5.55
N ALA A 186 -26.44 24.40 6.10
CA ALA A 186 -26.45 25.19 7.33
C ALA A 186 -25.93 24.37 8.51
N ILE A 187 -26.28 23.08 8.56
CA ILE A 187 -25.69 22.09 9.48
C ILE A 187 -25.67 20.72 8.82
N VAL A 188 -24.58 19.98 8.98
CA VAL A 188 -24.51 18.56 8.62
C VAL A 188 -23.67 17.82 9.66
N LYS A 189 -24.17 16.66 10.10
CA LYS A 189 -23.50 15.79 11.06
C LYS A 189 -23.18 14.46 10.39
N GLY A 190 -21.93 14.02 10.51
CA GLY A 190 -21.50 12.69 10.10
C GLY A 190 -20.83 11.97 11.27
N GLY A 191 -20.97 10.64 11.33
CA GLY A 191 -20.38 9.82 12.38
C GLY A 191 -19.72 8.56 11.85
N TRP A 192 -18.71 8.05 12.54
CA TRP A 192 -18.02 6.80 12.23
C TRP A 192 -17.47 6.15 13.51
N PRO A 193 -17.37 4.81 13.58
CA PRO A 193 -16.64 4.14 14.65
C PRO A 193 -15.15 4.48 14.57
N LEU A 194 -14.49 4.63 15.73
CA LEU A 194 -13.05 4.86 15.76
C LEU A 194 -12.30 3.59 15.33
N THR A 195 -11.28 3.74 14.48
CA THR A 195 -10.59 2.62 13.83
C THR A 195 -9.98 1.60 14.79
N ASN A 196 -9.56 2.04 15.98
CA ASN A 196 -8.92 1.19 16.99
C ASN A 196 -9.83 0.92 18.20
N ASP A 197 -11.05 1.45 18.20
CA ASP A 197 -12.00 1.35 19.31
C ASP A 197 -13.44 1.48 18.76
N PRO A 198 -14.03 0.38 18.24
CA PRO A 198 -15.31 0.43 17.56
C PRO A 198 -16.50 0.70 18.49
N GLU A 199 -16.31 0.64 19.81
CA GLU A 199 -17.33 1.05 20.80
C GLU A 199 -17.40 2.57 20.97
N ARG A 200 -16.40 3.29 20.47
CA ARG A 200 -16.39 4.77 20.45
C ARG A 200 -16.74 5.29 19.07
N LEU A 201 -17.63 6.28 19.04
CA LEU A 201 -18.05 6.96 17.82
C LEU A 201 -17.39 8.34 17.74
N GLY A 202 -16.74 8.61 16.62
CA GLY A 202 -16.34 9.96 16.23
C GLY A 202 -17.45 10.64 15.45
N TYR A 203 -17.68 11.93 15.71
CA TYR A 203 -18.61 12.75 14.93
C TYR A 203 -17.93 14.02 14.43
N ASP A 204 -18.22 14.40 13.19
CA ASP A 204 -17.98 15.75 12.68
C ASP A 204 -19.33 16.45 12.51
N VAL A 205 -19.47 17.63 13.12
CA VAL A 205 -20.60 18.54 12.88
C VAL A 205 -20.07 19.76 12.14
N ALA A 206 -20.46 19.91 10.87
CA ALA A 206 -20.12 21.07 10.09
C ALA A 206 -21.27 22.08 10.10
N ILE A 207 -20.92 23.33 10.43
CA ILE A 207 -21.88 24.40 10.70
C ILE A 207 -21.65 25.53 9.69
N ASN A 208 -22.75 26.09 9.19
CA ASN A 208 -22.81 27.26 8.34
C ASN A 208 -21.89 27.19 7.09
N ARG A 209 -21.94 26.09 6.35
CA ARG A 209 -21.25 26.00 5.05
C ARG A 209 -21.97 26.81 3.95
N THR A 210 -23.19 27.26 4.22
CA THR A 210 -23.94 28.23 3.38
C THR A 210 -23.34 29.63 3.44
N GLN A 211 -22.58 29.96 4.50
CA GLN A 211 -22.01 31.29 4.78
C GLN A 211 -23.08 32.37 5.03
N GLU A 212 -24.22 31.94 5.57
CA GLU A 212 -25.31 32.83 5.97
C GLU A 212 -25.03 33.46 7.34
N THR A 213 -25.72 34.55 7.65
CA THR A 213 -25.59 35.19 8.97
C THR A 213 -26.56 34.55 9.94
N PHE A 214 -26.05 33.86 10.96
CA PHE A 214 -26.82 33.39 12.10
C PHE A 214 -26.54 34.26 13.32
N LYS A 215 -27.57 34.90 13.88
CA LYS A 215 -27.47 35.68 15.12
C LYS A 215 -27.92 34.79 16.28
N ASN A 216 -27.18 34.82 17.40
CA ASN A 216 -27.49 34.06 18.62
C ASN A 216 -27.71 32.56 18.35
N ALA A 217 -26.89 31.97 17.47
CA ALA A 217 -27.02 30.57 17.12
C ALA A 217 -26.73 29.66 18.31
N VAL A 218 -27.63 28.72 18.57
CA VAL A 218 -27.47 27.63 19.55
C VAL A 218 -27.53 26.31 18.78
N ILE A 219 -26.65 25.38 19.12
CA ILE A 219 -26.61 24.04 18.54
C ILE A 219 -26.75 23.05 19.69
N GLU A 220 -27.77 22.22 19.58
CA GLU A 220 -28.10 21.19 20.56
C GLU A 220 -28.06 19.83 19.86
N ASP A 221 -27.58 18.82 20.57
CA ASP A 221 -27.52 17.44 20.13
C ASP A 221 -27.91 16.57 21.33
N GLU A 222 -28.78 15.60 21.11
CA GLU A 222 -29.29 14.69 22.14
C GLU A 222 -28.95 13.25 21.73
N PHE A 223 -28.30 12.52 22.63
CA PHE A 223 -27.96 11.12 22.38
C PHE A 223 -29.17 10.24 22.69
N VAL A 224 -29.56 9.41 21.74
CA VAL A 224 -30.50 8.32 22.00
C VAL A 224 -29.74 7.16 22.65
N GLY A 225 -30.02 6.85 23.91
CA GLY A 225 -29.43 5.74 24.65
C GLY A 225 -28.57 6.15 25.84
N ASN A 226 -27.64 5.29 26.26
CA ASN A 226 -26.76 5.47 27.43
C ASN A 226 -25.35 5.97 27.07
N GLY A 227 -25.18 6.56 25.89
CA GLY A 227 -23.90 7.13 25.46
C GLY A 227 -23.51 8.33 26.33
N VAL A 228 -22.22 8.47 26.60
CA VAL A 228 -21.65 9.59 27.36
C VAL A 228 -20.68 10.35 26.46
N ILE A 229 -20.80 11.67 26.43
CA ILE A 229 -19.81 12.52 25.76
C ILE A 229 -18.58 12.63 26.65
N GLU A 230 -17.42 12.27 26.11
CA GLU A 230 -16.16 12.63 26.72
C GLU A 230 -15.98 14.15 26.58
N ALA A 231 -16.13 14.90 27.67
CA ALA A 231 -16.15 16.37 27.65
C ALA A 231 -14.93 16.97 26.93
N ASP A 232 -13.75 16.41 27.18
CA ASP A 232 -12.48 16.87 26.58
C ASP A 232 -12.31 16.50 25.10
N SER A 233 -13.18 15.66 24.55
CA SER A 233 -13.17 15.29 23.13
C SER A 233 -13.83 16.34 22.24
N VAL A 234 -14.66 17.24 22.81
CA VAL A 234 -15.40 18.24 22.05
C VAL A 234 -14.47 19.38 21.66
N LYS A 235 -14.30 19.57 20.35
CA LYS A 235 -13.47 20.64 19.81
C LYS A 235 -14.26 21.47 18.80
N ILE A 236 -14.26 22.78 19.01
CA ILE A 236 -14.84 23.73 18.07
C ILE A 236 -13.71 24.37 17.29
N ILE A 237 -13.75 24.19 15.97
CA ILE A 237 -12.74 24.71 15.06
C ILE A 237 -13.41 25.72 14.14
N LYS A 238 -13.00 26.99 14.22
CA LYS A 238 -13.44 28.01 13.27
C LYS A 238 -12.64 27.89 11.99
N GLY A 239 -13.29 27.42 10.92
CA GLY A 239 -12.71 27.36 9.58
C GLY A 239 -13.34 28.41 8.68
N TYR A 240 -12.51 29.18 7.94
CA TYR A 240 -12.95 29.82 6.71
C TYR A 240 -12.85 28.78 5.59
N GLY A 241 -13.83 27.87 5.52
CA GLY A 241 -13.87 26.85 4.47
C GLY A 241 -12.77 25.77 4.52
N PHE A 242 -12.43 25.21 5.68
CA PHE A 242 -11.53 24.04 5.77
C PHE A 242 -12.08 23.01 6.77
N ILE A 243 -12.08 21.72 6.40
CA ILE A 243 -12.25 20.61 7.35
C ILE A 243 -10.86 20.25 7.87
N ILE A 244 -10.67 20.28 9.18
CA ILE A 244 -9.44 19.78 9.82
C ILE A 244 -9.76 18.41 10.41
N ARG A 245 -9.10 17.36 9.90
CA ARG A 245 -9.13 16.02 10.51
C ARG A 245 -8.11 15.99 11.64
N GLN A 246 -8.55 15.58 12.84
CA GLN A 246 -7.61 15.16 13.88
C GLN A 246 -7.21 13.71 13.59
N LEU A 247 -5.92 13.48 13.34
CA LEU A 247 -5.37 12.11 13.29
C LEU A 247 -5.14 11.60 14.72
N PRO A 248 -5.12 10.27 14.94
CA PRO A 248 -5.05 9.65 16.27
C PRO A 248 -3.85 10.09 17.14
N ASN A 249 -2.85 10.74 16.54
CA ASN A 249 -1.56 11.03 17.17
C ASN A 249 -1.37 12.53 17.51
N GLY A 250 -2.45 13.32 17.58
CA GLY A 250 -2.39 14.71 18.04
C GLY A 250 -1.82 15.75 17.05
N ASN A 251 -1.31 15.34 15.89
CA ASN A 251 -0.82 16.28 14.88
C ASN A 251 -1.95 16.76 13.94
N CYS A 252 -2.08 18.08 13.86
CA CYS A 252 -3.04 18.80 13.02
C CYS A 252 -2.36 19.21 11.71
N ASN A 253 -2.73 18.60 10.58
CA ASN A 253 -2.28 19.05 9.27
C ASN A 253 -3.34 19.91 8.60
N LYS A 254 -2.95 21.15 8.25
CA LYS A 254 -3.76 22.07 7.44
C LYS A 254 -3.65 21.63 5.97
N GLN A 255 -4.75 21.20 5.37
CA GLN A 255 -4.83 21.04 3.91
C GLN A 255 -5.70 22.15 3.33
N LYS A 256 -5.14 22.87 2.34
CA LYS A 256 -5.83 23.92 1.59
C LYS A 256 -6.66 23.25 0.49
N MET A 257 -7.93 23.63 0.35
CA MET A 257 -8.77 23.21 -0.79
C MET A 257 -8.32 23.85 -2.09
#